data_AF-A0A1F2UNA2-F1
#
_entry.id   AF-A0A1F2UNA2-F1
#
_cell.length_a   1.000
_cell.length_b   1.000
_cell.length_c   1.000
_cell.angle_alpha   90.00
_cell.angle_beta   90.00
_cell.angle_gamma   90.00
#
_symmetry.space_group_name_H-M   'P 1'
#
loop_
_entity.id
_entity.type
_entity.pdbx_description
1 polymer ?
#
loop_
_entity_poly.entity_id
_entity_poly.type
_entity_poly.pdbx_seq_one_letter_code
_entity_poly.pdbx_strand_id
1 'polypeptide(L)' 'MIPKVDPGLCIGCGNCELLCPRVFTVHNDGISYVIKDSDCEEEGCCEEAAEECPASAIKLIEERAS' A
#
# COMPACT_ATOMS: atom_id res chain seq x y z
N MET A 1 -6.97 0.60 10.02
CA MET A 1 -6.63 1.57 8.93
C MET A 1 -6.73 0.90 7.55
N ILE A 2 -7.17 1.58 6.48
CA ILE A 2 -7.25 1.02 5.12
C ILE A 2 -6.18 1.64 4.20
N PRO A 3 -5.26 0.86 3.62
CA PRO A 3 -4.32 1.36 2.64
C PRO A 3 -4.99 1.49 1.27
N LYS A 4 -4.59 2.50 0.49
CA LYS A 4 -5.02 2.68 -0.89
C LYS A 4 -3.87 3.13 -1.76
N VAL A 5 -3.69 2.47 -2.89
CA VAL A 5 -2.71 2.86 -3.91
C VAL A 5 -3.36 3.72 -4.98
N ASP A 6 -2.72 4.83 -5.33
CA ASP A 6 -3.06 5.67 -6.47
C ASP A 6 -2.29 5.21 -7.72
N PRO A 7 -2.95 4.57 -8.70
CA PRO A 7 -2.29 4.06 -9.90
C PRO A 7 -1.76 5.18 -10.81
N GLY A 8 -2.25 6.42 -10.67
CA GLY A 8 -1.75 7.56 -11.45
C GLY A 8 -0.42 8.10 -10.92
N LEU A 9 -0.10 7.83 -9.66
CA LEU A 9 1.19 8.20 -9.04
C LEU A 9 2.14 7.00 -8.94
N CYS A 10 1.61 5.78 -8.84
CA CYS A 10 2.44 4.59 -8.69
C CYS A 10 3.40 4.40 -9.87
N ILE A 11 4.68 4.25 -9.57
CA ILE A 11 5.76 4.02 -10.56
C ILE A 11 6.27 2.58 -10.56
N GLY A 12 5.61 1.65 -9.84
CA GLY A 12 6.01 0.25 -9.82
C GLY A 12 7.34 -0.04 -9.13
N CYS A 13 7.78 0.79 -8.19
CA CYS A 13 9.10 0.65 -7.56
C CYS A 13 9.29 -0.62 -6.70
N GLY A 14 8.20 -1.27 -6.25
CA GLY A 14 8.27 -2.49 -5.44
C GLY A 14 8.55 -2.29 -3.95
N ASN A 15 8.82 -1.06 -3.49
CA ASN A 15 9.23 -0.85 -2.10
C ASN A 15 8.14 -1.24 -1.07
N CYS A 16 6.87 -0.97 -1.39
CA CYS A 16 5.75 -1.35 -0.54
C CYS A 16 5.55 -2.87 -0.43
N GLU A 17 5.81 -3.62 -1.49
CA GLU A 17 5.76 -5.09 -1.48
C GLU A 17 6.93 -5.67 -0.68
N LEU A 18 8.10 -5.04 -0.72
CA LEU A 18 9.26 -5.45 0.10
C LEU A 18 9.03 -5.21 1.60
N LEU A 19 8.47 -4.05 1.96
CA LEU A 19 8.22 -3.67 3.34
C LEU A 19 7.02 -4.39 3.95
N CYS A 20 5.96 -4.57 3.16
CA CYS A 20 4.68 -5.06 3.65
C CYS A 20 4.05 -6.04 2.62
N PRO A 21 4.69 -7.21 2.37
CA PRO A 21 4.31 -8.16 1.31
C PRO A 21 2.95 -8.83 1.50
N ARG A 22 2.39 -8.77 2.71
CA ARG A 22 1.06 -9.29 3.03
C ARG A 22 -0.05 -8.29 2.74
N VAL A 23 0.31 -7.02 2.52
CA VAL A 23 -0.63 -5.94 2.25
C VAL A 23 -0.51 -5.44 0.82
N PHE A 24 0.70 -5.29 0.28
CA PHE A 24 0.93 -4.76 -1.06
C PHE A 24 1.58 -5.80 -1.98
N THR A 25 1.18 -5.77 -3.24
CA THR A 25 1.85 -6.54 -4.29
C THR A 25 1.93 -5.74 -5.59
N VAL A 26 3.07 -5.82 -6.28
CA VAL A 26 3.24 -5.20 -7.59
C VAL A 26 2.91 -6.21 -8.67
N HIS A 27 1.90 -5.91 -9.48
CA HIS A 27 1.45 -6.77 -10.55
C HIS A 27 2.25 -6.51 -11.85
N ASN A 28 2.01 -7.35 -12.86
CA ASN A 28 2.72 -7.30 -14.15
C ASN A 28 2.46 -6.03 -14.96
N ASP A 29 1.45 -5.24 -14.62
CA ASP A 29 1.18 -3.91 -15.19
C ASP A 29 2.09 -2.81 -14.59
N GLY A 30 2.96 -3.16 -13.64
CA GLY A 30 3.88 -2.23 -13.00
C GLY A 30 3.21 -1.35 -11.95
N ILE A 31 2.02 -1.70 -11.49
CA ILE A 31 1.26 -0.97 -10.47
C ILE A 31 1.13 -1.83 -9.21
N SER A 32 1.22 -1.18 -8.06
CA SER A 32 0.99 -1.80 -6.76
C SER A 32 -0.51 -1.87 -6.44
N TYR A 33 -0.93 -2.98 -5.84
CA TYR A 33 -2.30 -3.24 -5.42
C TYR A 33 -2.32 -3.70 -3.97
N VAL A 34 -3.43 -3.42 -3.28
CA VAL A 34 -3.69 -3.92 -1.93
C VAL A 34 -4.25 -5.32 -2.02
N ILE A 35 -3.66 -6.24 -1.26
CA ILE A 35 -4.09 -7.63 -1.18
C ILE A 35 -5.46 -7.69 -0.49
N LYS A 36 -6.36 -8.52 -1.02
CA LYS A 36 -7.69 -8.67 -0.44
C LYS A 36 -7.60 -9.25 0.98
N ASP A 37 -8.43 -8.74 1.88
CA ASP A 37 -8.47 -9.15 3.30
C ASP A 37 -7.19 -8.82 4.08
N SER A 38 -6.34 -7.92 3.55
CA SER A 38 -5.17 -7.41 4.26
C SER A 38 -5.58 -6.45 5.37
N ASP A 39 -5.00 -6.60 6.55
CA ASP A 39 -5.24 -5.71 7.68
C ASP A 39 -3.97 -4.93 8.02
N CYS A 40 -3.97 -3.62 7.74
CA CYS A 40 -2.82 -2.76 8.01
C CYS A 40 -2.53 -2.59 9.50
N GLU A 41 -3.54 -2.75 10.35
CA GLU A 41 -3.42 -2.57 11.78
C GLU A 41 -2.79 -3.81 12.43
N GLU A 42 -3.15 -5.00 11.94
CA GLU A 42 -2.52 -6.27 12.31
C GLU A 42 -1.07 -6.35 11.82
N GLU A 43 -0.81 -5.93 10.59
CA GLU A 43 0.52 -6.06 9.97
C GLU A 43 1.51 -4.98 10.43
N GLY A 44 1.04 -3.79 10.80
CA GLY A 44 1.88 -2.71 11.37
C GLY A 44 2.94 -2.11 10.44
N CYS A 45 3.06 -2.59 9.20
CA CYS A 45 4.06 -2.13 8.21
C CYS A 45 3.52 -1.12 7.19
N CYS A 46 2.23 -0.77 7.27
CA CYS A 46 1.59 0.08 6.26
C CYS A 46 2.02 1.55 6.32
N GLU A 47 2.29 2.07 7.52
CA GLU A 47 2.80 3.44 7.70
C GLU A 47 4.17 3.57 7.07
N GLU A 48 5.09 2.66 7.41
CA GLU A 48 6.43 2.61 6.83
C GLU A 48 6.39 2.44 5.30
N ALA A 49 5.54 1.53 4.78
CA ALA A 49 5.36 1.34 3.34
C ALA A 49 4.86 2.62 2.63
N ALA A 50 4.02 3.43 3.29
CA ALA A 50 3.52 4.68 2.76
C ALA A 50 4.58 5.79 2.78
N GLU A 51 5.35 5.90 3.87
CA GLU A 51 6.45 6.87 4.01
C GLU A 51 7.59 6.59 3.03
N GLU A 52 7.94 5.32 2.85
CA GLU A 52 9.01 4.87 1.96
C GLU A 52 8.58 4.80 0.48
N CYS A 53 7.35 5.22 0.15
CA CYS A 53 6.89 5.26 -1.23
C CYS A 53 7.47 6.50 -1.95
N PRO A 54 8.42 6.34 -2.90
CA PRO A 54 9.08 7.47 -3.56
C PRO A 54 8.14 8.34 -4.41
N ALA A 55 6.98 7.79 -4.79
CA ALA A 55 5.97 8.49 -5.56
C ALA A 55 4.80 9.00 -4.69
N SER A 56 4.85 8.80 -3.36
CA SER A 56 3.76 9.11 -2.43
C SER A 56 2.40 8.59 -2.92
N ALA A 57 2.41 7.40 -3.53
CA ALA A 57 1.25 6.79 -4.16
C ALA A 57 0.33 6.06 -3.17
N ILE A 58 0.76 5.91 -1.91
CA ILE A 58 0.04 5.15 -0.88
C ILE A 58 -0.59 6.12 0.10
N LYS A 59 -1.89 5.94 0.36
CA LYS A 59 -2.64 6.70 1.35
C LYS A 59 -3.25 5.74 2.37
N LEU A 60 -3.09 6.06 3.65
CA LEU A 60 -3.77 5.37 4.74
C LEU A 60 -5.02 6.17 5.09
N ILE A 61 -6.16 5.52 4.96
CA ILE A 61 -7.46 6.11 5.25
C ILE A 61 -7.90 5.49 6.57
N GLU A 62 -8.24 6.33 7.56
CA GLU A 62 -8.97 5.84 8.72
C GLU A 62 -10.33 5.35 8.23
N GLU A 63 -10.77 4.19 8.72
CA GLU A 63 -12.16 3.76 8.51
C GLU A 63 -13.07 4.73 9.25
N ARG A 64 -13.48 5.81 8.58
CA ARG A 64 -14.51 6.67 9.12
C ARG A 64 -15.85 5.98 8.93
N ALA A 65 -16.23 5.24 9.96
CA ALA A 65 -17.54 5.24 10.59
C ALA A 65 -18.72 5.65 9.69
N SER A 66 -19.54 4.68 9.32
CA SER A 66 -21.02 4.76 9.27
C SER A 66 -21.60 3.35 9.26
#